data_AF-A0A1Q8YI90-F1
#
_entry.id   AF-A0A1Q8YI90-F1
#
_cell.length_a   1.000
_cell.length_b   1.000
_cell.length_c   1.000
_cell.angle_alpha   90.00
_cell.angle_beta   90.00
_cell.angle_gamma   90.00
#
_symmetry.space_group_name_H-M   'P 1'
#
loop_
_entity.id
_entity.type
_entity.pdbx_description
1 polymer ?
#
loop_
_entity_poly.entity_id
_entity_poly.type
_entity_poly.pdbx_seq_one_letter_code
_entity_poly.pdbx_strand_id
1 'polypeptide(L)'
;MRQIHKAGEKLFVDFAGPTIGLTDGSRAHIFVSSMGASGYTFALACDAEKTADWIEGMTGALHHMGCVCALIVPDNPRAVIAVPDRYEPRVNDSVLDFARHYGLSVLPARPICPQDKAKA
;
A
#
# COMPACT_ATOMS: atom_id res chain seq x y z
N MET A 1 -10.96 -5.94 -19.29
CA MET A 1 -11.73 -6.60 -18.22
C MET A 1 -12.05 -5.53 -17.20
N ARG A 2 -13.31 -5.11 -17.06
CA ARG A 2 -13.68 -3.98 -16.18
C ARG A 2 -13.68 -4.47 -14.73
N GLN A 3 -12.64 -4.12 -13.97
CA GLN A 3 -12.65 -4.35 -12.54
C GLN A 3 -13.68 -3.43 -11.91
N ILE A 4 -14.70 -4.02 -11.27
CA ILE A 4 -15.64 -3.26 -10.48
C ILE A 4 -14.94 -2.95 -9.16
N HIS A 5 -14.52 -1.71 -8.98
CA HIS A 5 -14.06 -1.22 -7.68
C HIS A 5 -15.25 -0.56 -7.00
N LYS A 6 -15.78 -1.18 -5.93
CA LYS A 6 -16.75 -0.47 -5.09
C LYS A 6 -16.01 0.62 -4.31
N ALA A 7 -16.65 1.76 -4.13
CA ALA A 7 -16.09 2.85 -3.33
C ALA A 7 -15.80 2.36 -1.90
N GLY A 8 -14.63 2.72 -1.36
CA GLY A 8 -14.20 2.29 -0.02
C GLY A 8 -13.68 0.85 0.09
N GLU A 9 -13.74 0.05 -0.98
CA GLU A 9 -13.41 -1.37 -0.88
C GLU A 9 -11.89 -1.63 -0.89
N LYS A 10 -11.18 -1.04 -1.86
CA LYS A 10 -9.77 -1.36 -2.13
C LYS A 10 -8.90 -0.12 -2.17
N LEU A 11 -7.83 -0.14 -1.39
CA LEU A 11 -6.74 0.81 -1.44
C LEU A 11 -5.49 0.12 -1.98
N PHE A 12 -4.92 0.65 -3.05
CA PHE A 12 -3.64 0.18 -3.58
C PHE A 12 -2.52 1.00 -2.98
N VAL A 13 -1.42 0.36 -2.59
CA VAL A 13 -0.26 1.01 -1.97
C VAL A 13 1.04 0.54 -2.60
N ASP A 14 1.98 1.47 -2.78
CA ASP A 14 3.29 1.20 -3.36
C ASP A 14 4.33 2.25 -2.92
N PHE A 15 5.61 1.95 -3.12
CA PHE A 15 6.66 2.96 -3.11
C PHE A 15 7.08 3.29 -4.54
N ALA A 16 7.21 4.58 -4.85
CA ALA A 16 7.74 5.01 -6.12
C ALA A 16 9.21 4.53 -6.26
N GLY A 17 9.51 3.83 -7.35
CA GLY A 17 10.86 3.29 -7.58
C GLY A 17 11.99 4.34 -7.56
N PRO A 18 11.80 5.55 -8.12
CA PRO A 18 12.78 6.62 -7.99
C PRO A 18 12.68 7.33 -6.63
N THR A 19 13.81 7.43 -5.94
CA THR A 19 13.94 8.36 -4.80
C THR A 19 14.09 9.81 -5.29
N ILE A 20 13.56 10.76 -4.54
CA ILE A 20 13.65 12.20 -4.83
C ILE A 20 14.76 12.85 -4.01
N GLY A 21 15.44 13.85 -4.57
CA GLY A 21 16.45 14.62 -3.83
C GLY A 21 15.78 15.73 -3.02
N LEU A 22 16.23 15.91 -1.77
CA LEU A 22 15.78 16.98 -0.89
C LEU A 22 16.77 18.16 -0.89
N THR A 23 16.34 19.31 -0.41
CA THR A 23 17.13 20.55 -0.40
C THR A 23 18.35 20.51 0.52
N ASP A 24 18.35 19.60 1.50
CA ASP A 24 19.48 19.36 2.42
C ASP A 24 20.51 18.36 1.85
N GLY A 25 20.31 17.88 0.63
CA GLY A 25 21.18 16.91 -0.04
C GLY A 25 20.87 15.44 0.27
N SER A 26 19.91 15.16 1.14
CA SER A 26 19.42 13.80 1.40
C SER A 26 18.46 13.33 0.30
N ARG A 27 18.00 12.06 0.40
CA ARG A 27 17.06 11.46 -0.56
C ARG A 27 15.88 10.87 0.20
N ALA A 28 14.68 11.00 -0.37
CA ALA A 28 13.46 10.43 0.17
C ALA A 28 12.84 9.40 -0.77
N HIS A 29 12.24 8.38 -0.18
CA HIS A 29 11.37 7.42 -0.83
C HIS A 29 9.93 7.95 -0.79
N ILE A 30 9.16 7.77 -1.86
CA ILE A 30 7.78 8.26 -1.90
C ILE A 30 6.81 7.10 -1.77
N PHE A 31 6.15 7.00 -0.62
CA PHE A 31 4.99 6.15 -0.47
C PHE A 31 3.82 6.77 -1.25
N VAL A 32 3.08 5.95 -1.99
CA VAL A 32 1.89 6.37 -2.72
C VAL A 32 0.76 5.38 -2.45
N SER A 33 -0.46 5.91 -2.32
CA SER A 33 -1.67 5.10 -2.22
C SER A 33 -2.76 5.65 -3.11
N SER A 34 -3.64 4.79 -3.64
CA SER A 34 -4.74 5.20 -4.50
C SER A 34 -5.98 4.33 -4.32
N MET A 35 -7.13 4.98 -4.10
CA MET A 35 -8.42 4.30 -4.02
C MET A 35 -8.81 3.71 -5.36
N GLY A 36 -9.16 2.41 -5.39
CA GLY A 36 -9.48 1.72 -6.64
C GLY A 36 -10.63 2.35 -7.43
N ALA A 37 -11.69 2.77 -6.73
CA ALA A 37 -12.90 3.30 -7.36
C ALA A 37 -12.76 4.72 -7.92
N SER A 38 -12.05 5.59 -7.21
CA SER A 38 -11.98 7.03 -7.53
C SER A 38 -10.61 7.49 -8.02
N GLY A 39 -9.55 6.72 -7.77
CA GLY A 39 -8.18 7.21 -7.93
C GLY A 39 -7.79 8.28 -6.91
N TYR A 40 -8.56 8.43 -5.83
CA TYR A 40 -8.19 9.39 -4.79
C TYR A 40 -6.87 8.96 -4.15
N THR A 41 -5.85 9.82 -4.29
CA THR A 41 -4.44 9.46 -4.12
C THR A 41 -3.83 10.25 -2.97
N PHE A 42 -2.99 9.58 -2.20
CA PHE A 42 -2.19 10.17 -1.13
C PHE A 42 -0.72 9.79 -1.33
N ALA A 43 0.19 10.70 -1.01
CA ALA A 43 1.63 10.47 -1.08
C ALA A 43 2.34 11.01 0.16
N LEU A 44 3.36 10.29 0.61
CA LEU A 44 4.19 10.63 1.77
C LEU A 44 5.67 10.43 1.42
N ALA A 45 6.51 11.39 1.82
CA ALA A 45 7.96 11.24 1.73
C ALA A 45 8.48 10.56 3.01
N CYS A 46 9.19 9.45 2.84
CA CYS A 46 9.77 8.65 3.91
C CYS A 46 11.29 8.55 3.73
N ASP A 47 12.00 8.35 4.84
CA ASP A 47 13.45 8.17 4.83
C ASP A 47 13.89 6.83 4.22
N ALA A 48 13.02 5.82 4.30
CA ALA A 48 13.27 4.48 3.78
C ALA A 48 11.96 3.76 3.39
N GLU A 49 12.08 2.49 2.99
CA GLU A 49 10.95 1.59 2.66
C GLU A 49 10.81 0.45 3.70
N LYS A 50 11.07 0.75 4.98
CA LYS A 50 10.97 -0.24 6.07
C LYS A 50 9.52 -0.44 6.45
N THR A 51 9.22 -1.51 7.18
CA THR A 51 7.86 -1.80 7.65
C THR A 51 7.21 -0.63 8.41
N ALA A 52 7.98 0.12 9.20
CA ALA A 52 7.49 1.31 9.89
C ALA A 52 7.02 2.40 8.91
N ASP A 53 7.79 2.66 7.86
CA ASP A 53 7.46 3.63 6.81
C ASP A 53 6.20 3.22 6.03
N TRP A 54 6.02 1.91 5.80
CA TRP A 54 4.79 1.36 5.21
C TRP A 54 3.57 1.58 6.11
N ILE A 55 3.69 1.29 7.40
CA ILE A 55 2.59 1.48 8.36
C ILE A 55 2.24 2.96 8.48
N GLU A 56 3.24 3.83 8.52
CA GLU A 56 3.04 5.28 8.54
C GLU A 56 2.33 5.76 7.27
N GLY A 57 2.79 5.32 6.10
CA GLY A 57 2.14 5.63 4.82
C GLY A 57 0.68 5.18 4.77
N MET A 58 0.39 3.94 5.19
CA MET A 58 -0.97 3.41 5.24
C MET A 58 -1.84 4.18 6.24
N THR A 59 -1.31 4.48 7.43
CA THR A 59 -2.01 5.27 8.45
C THR A 59 -2.34 6.66 7.94
N GLY A 60 -1.36 7.35 7.36
CA GLY A 60 -1.54 8.67 6.75
C GLY A 60 -2.56 8.66 5.62
N ALA A 61 -2.56 7.62 4.79
CA ALA A 61 -3.55 7.44 3.72
C ALA A 61 -4.97 7.30 4.26
N LEU A 62 -5.20 6.43 5.26
CA LEU A 62 -6.51 6.23 5.88
C LEU A 62 -7.03 7.53 6.52
N HIS A 63 -6.14 8.26 7.21
CA HIS A 63 -6.47 9.55 7.82
C HIS A 63 -6.79 10.62 6.77
N HIS A 64 -5.99 10.70 5.70
CA HIS A 64 -6.23 11.63 4.60
C HIS A 64 -7.57 11.37 3.90
N MET A 65 -7.90 10.10 3.69
CA MET A 65 -9.16 9.69 3.06
C MET A 65 -10.36 9.86 3.99
N GLY A 66 -10.14 10.01 5.29
CA GLY A 66 -11.20 10.09 6.30
C GLY A 66 -12.02 8.81 6.41
N CYS A 67 -11.48 7.66 5.98
CA CYS A 67 -12.18 6.39 5.99
C CYS A 67 -11.23 5.21 6.16
N VAL A 68 -11.80 4.08 6.58
CA VAL A 68 -11.11 2.79 6.61
C VAL A 68 -11.57 1.98 5.40
N CYS A 69 -10.61 1.51 4.60
CA CYS A 69 -10.90 0.61 3.48
C CYS A 69 -11.03 -0.84 3.95
N ALA A 70 -11.79 -1.66 3.22
CA ALA A 70 -11.92 -3.08 3.55
C ALA A 70 -10.62 -3.86 3.28
N LEU A 71 -9.89 -3.49 2.23
CA LEU A 71 -8.70 -4.18 1.77
C LEU A 71 -7.61 -3.20 1.31
N ILE A 72 -6.42 -3.36 1.89
CA ILE A 72 -5.18 -2.76 1.37
C ILE A 72 -4.45 -3.80 0.52
N VAL A 73 -4.05 -3.38 -0.68
CA VAL A 73 -3.37 -4.21 -1.66
C VAL A 73 -1.98 -3.63 -1.93
N PRO A 74 -0.92 -4.15 -1.27
CA PRO A 74 0.45 -3.79 -1.61
C PRO A 74 0.88 -4.46 -2.92
N ASP A 75 1.56 -3.69 -3.76
CA ASP A 75 2.03 -4.18 -5.06
C ASP A 75 3.42 -4.85 -5.01
N ASN A 76 4.23 -4.55 -3.98
CA ASN A 76 5.48 -5.23 -3.74
C ASN A 76 5.37 -6.20 -2.54
N PRO A 77 5.06 -7.49 -2.77
CA PRO A 77 4.88 -8.45 -1.69
C PRO A 77 6.14 -8.61 -0.83
N ARG A 78 7.35 -8.39 -1.36
CA ARG A 78 8.59 -8.61 -0.60
C ARG A 78 8.86 -7.59 0.51
N ALA A 79 8.35 -6.37 0.39
CA ALA A 79 8.58 -5.32 1.40
C ALA A 79 7.58 -5.41 2.56
N VAL A 80 6.39 -5.98 2.31
CA VAL A 80 5.29 -6.12 3.28
C VAL A 80 5.16 -7.55 3.84
N ILE A 81 5.70 -8.54 3.14
CA ILE A 81 5.61 -9.96 3.50
C ILE A 81 6.99 -10.49 3.83
N ALA A 82 7.17 -10.92 5.08
CA ALA A 82 8.43 -11.45 5.59
C ALA A 82 8.78 -12.82 4.98
N VAL A 83 7.77 -13.62 4.61
CA VAL A 83 7.93 -14.92 3.91
C VAL A 83 6.88 -15.04 2.80
N PRO A 84 7.27 -15.01 1.51
CA PRO A 84 6.33 -15.18 0.42
C PRO A 84 5.87 -16.65 0.35
N ASP A 85 4.72 -16.95 0.94
CA ASP A 85 4.04 -18.23 0.78
C ASP A 85 2.85 -18.08 -0.17
N ARG A 86 2.62 -19.10 -1.01
CA ARG A 86 1.59 -19.10 -2.07
C ARG A 86 0.17 -19.29 -1.52
N TYR A 87 0.04 -19.74 -0.27
CA TYR A 87 -1.22 -20.07 0.38
C TYR A 87 -1.44 -19.24 1.67
N GLU A 88 -0.40 -18.97 2.46
CA GLU A 88 -0.47 -18.13 3.67
C GLU A 88 0.75 -17.21 3.78
N PRO A 89 0.83 -16.11 3.01
CA PRO A 89 1.88 -15.12 3.18
C PRO A 89 1.83 -14.56 4.61
N ARG A 90 2.86 -14.84 5.41
CA ARG A 90 2.94 -14.32 6.78
C ARG A 90 3.35 -12.84 6.70
N VAL A 91 2.33 -12.00 6.77
CA VAL A 91 2.44 -10.56 6.97
C VAL A 91 3.27 -10.30 8.24
N ASN A 92 4.13 -9.27 8.24
CA ASN A 92 4.87 -8.88 9.44
C ASN A 92 3.89 -8.68 10.62
N ASP A 93 4.20 -9.17 11.82
CA ASP A 93 3.34 -9.06 13.00
C ASP A 93 2.87 -7.62 13.24
N SER A 94 3.73 -6.61 12.98
CA SER A 94 3.36 -5.20 13.08
C SER A 94 2.28 -4.77 12.06
N VAL A 95 2.32 -5.31 10.85
CA VAL A 95 1.31 -5.03 9.81
C VAL A 95 0.02 -5.79 10.10
N LEU A 96 0.10 -6.98 10.70
CA LEU A 96 -1.07 -7.72 11.17
C LEU A 96 -1.76 -6.98 12.33
N ASP A 97 -1.00 -6.44 13.28
CA ASP A 97 -1.54 -5.65 14.38
C ASP A 97 -2.15 -4.33 13.89
N PHE A 98 -1.52 -3.67 12.91
CA PHE A 98 -2.12 -2.55 12.18
C PHE A 98 -3.47 -2.94 11.54
N ALA A 99 -3.52 -4.06 10.82
CA ALA A 99 -4.73 -4.54 10.17
C ALA A 99 -5.84 -4.81 11.19
N ARG A 100 -5.50 -5.41 12.34
CA ARG A 100 -6.42 -5.63 13.47
C ARG A 100 -6.90 -4.32 14.10
N HIS A 101 -6.00 -3.34 14.28
CA HIS A 101 -6.33 -2.05 14.89
C HIS A 101 -7.38 -1.30 14.08
N TYR A 102 -7.23 -1.27 12.75
CA TYR A 102 -8.18 -0.61 11.86
C TYR A 102 -9.35 -1.50 11.42
N GLY A 103 -9.33 -2.81 11.71
CA GLY A 103 -10.36 -3.74 11.26
C GLY A 103 -10.40 -3.95 9.74
N LEU A 104 -9.22 -3.92 9.10
CA LEU A 104 -9.05 -4.08 7.66
C LEU A 104 -8.25 -5.34 7.33
N SER A 105 -8.23 -5.73 6.05
CA SER A 105 -7.36 -6.80 5.54
C SER A 105 -6.21 -6.24 4.72
N VAL A 106 -5.05 -6.89 4.76
CA VAL A 106 -3.91 -6.61 3.88
C VAL A 106 -3.64 -7.87 3.05
N LEU A 107 -3.85 -7.80 1.73
CA LEU A 107 -3.57 -8.93 0.83
C LEU A 107 -2.77 -8.43 -0.37
N PRO A 108 -1.60 -9.02 -0.66
CA PRO A 108 -0.80 -8.62 -1.80
C PRO A 108 -1.56 -8.81 -3.13
N ALA A 109 -1.24 -7.97 -4.11
CA ALA A 109 -1.64 -8.21 -5.48
C ALA A 109 -1.06 -9.56 -5.96
N ARG A 110 -1.84 -10.32 -6.75
CA ARG A 110 -1.42 -11.64 -7.25
C ARG A 110 -0.16 -11.50 -8.11
N PRO A 111 0.94 -12.23 -7.82
CA PRO A 111 2.10 -12.26 -8.71
C PRO A 111 1.72 -12.82 -10.08
N ILE A 112 2.19 -12.20 -11.18
CA ILE A 112 2.10 -12.69 -12.58
C ILE A 112 0.76 -12.41 -13.34
N CYS A 113 -0.09 -11.49 -12.87
CA CYS A 113 -1.19 -10.96 -13.70
C CYS A 113 -1.14 -9.42 -13.82
N PRO A 114 -0.44 -8.87 -14.83
CA PRO A 114 -0.34 -7.42 -15.09
C PRO A 114 -1.68 -6.71 -15.37
N GLN A 115 -2.79 -7.44 -15.46
CA GLN A 115 -4.12 -6.93 -15.80
C GLN A 115 -4.83 -6.21 -14.65
N ASP A 116 -4.30 -6.26 -13.42
CA ASP A 116 -4.90 -5.61 -12.24
C ASP A 116 -4.48 -4.13 -12.08
N LYS A 117 -3.61 -3.61 -12.97
CA LYS A 117 -3.09 -2.23 -12.92
C LYS A 117 -3.59 -1.28 -14.01
N ALA A 118 -4.32 -1.76 -15.01
CA ALA A 118 -4.76 -0.90 -16.11
C ALA A 118 -6.09 -0.20 -15.76
N LYS A 119 -6.02 1.07 -15.34
CA LYS A 119 -7.11 2.01 -15.60
C LYS A 119 -7.09 2.33 -17.11
N ALA A 120 -8.14 1.91 -17.82
CA ALA A 120 -8.49 2.49 -19.10
C ALA A 120 -9.29 3.77 -18.86
#